data_AF-A0A8B8I7P7-F1
#
_entry.id   AF-A0A8B8I7P7-F1
#
_cell.length_a   1.000
_cell.length_b   1.000
_cell.length_c   1.000
_cell.angle_alpha   90.00
_cell.angle_beta   90.00
_cell.angle_gamma   90.00
#
_symmetry.space_group_name_H-M   'P 1'
#
loop_
_entity.id
_entity.type
_entity.pdbx_description
1 polymer ?
#
loop_
_entity_poly.entity_id
_entity_poly.type
_entity_poly.pdbx_seq_one_letter_code
_entity_poly.pdbx_strand_id
1 'polypeptide(L)'
;MTTSLLDWIRLLGWRVVGRSARRGARARAAGDRRSARLMWAAGACCSRQAGEGSATRTPVKTFQAYLPPAHRTYSCIHCRAHLASHDELISKSFQGSQGRAYLFNSVVNVGCGPAEERVLLTGLHAVADIYCECCKTMLGWKYEYAFESSQKYKEGKFIIELAHMVKENGWD
;
A
#
# COMPACT_ATOMS: atom_id res chain seq x y z
N MET A 1 33.76 -30.30 15.22
CA MET A 1 33.53 -30.11 13.78
C MET A 1 32.06 -29.75 13.60
N THR A 2 31.77 -28.46 13.68
CA THR A 2 30.42 -27.89 13.76
C THR A 2 29.88 -27.64 12.36
N THR A 3 28.90 -28.42 11.93
CA THR A 3 28.14 -28.13 10.71
C THR A 3 27.13 -27.03 11.01
N SER A 4 27.51 -25.81 10.60
CA SER A 4 26.70 -24.59 10.65
C SER A 4 25.48 -24.70 9.72
N LEU A 5 24.29 -24.46 10.26
CA LEU A 5 23.00 -24.59 9.59
C LEU A 5 22.60 -23.32 8.79
N LEU A 6 23.56 -22.58 8.20
CA LEU A 6 23.27 -21.31 7.51
C LEU A 6 24.05 -21.11 6.19
N ASP A 7 24.34 -22.19 5.47
CA ASP A 7 25.03 -22.18 4.15
C ASP A 7 24.10 -22.54 2.96
N TRP A 8 22.84 -22.06 2.97
CA TRP A 8 21.82 -22.47 1.97
C TRP A 8 21.22 -21.37 1.08
N ILE A 9 21.70 -20.13 1.09
CA ILE A 9 21.13 -19.05 0.25
C ILE A 9 22.18 -18.43 -0.65
N ARG A 10 22.70 -19.16 -1.65
CA ARG A 10 23.29 -18.62 -2.89
C ARG A 10 23.43 -19.69 -3.99
N LEU A 11 22.36 -20.11 -4.65
CA LEU A 11 22.47 -20.72 -5.98
C LEU A 11 21.22 -20.46 -6.83
N LEU A 12 21.47 -20.07 -8.08
CA LEU A 12 20.56 -19.94 -9.23
C LEU A 12 19.70 -18.67 -9.20
N GLY A 13 19.79 -17.74 -10.15
CA GLY A 13 20.17 -17.85 -11.55
C GLY A 13 19.11 -17.10 -12.36
N TRP A 14 19.53 -16.12 -13.14
CA TRP A 14 18.67 -15.26 -13.96
C TRP A 14 17.63 -16.03 -14.80
N ARG A 15 16.46 -15.42 -14.99
CA ARG A 15 15.74 -15.52 -16.26
C ARG A 15 14.95 -14.24 -16.56
N VAL A 16 15.49 -13.49 -17.51
CA VAL A 16 14.72 -12.58 -18.37
C VAL A 16 13.70 -13.43 -19.12
N VAL A 17 12.42 -13.11 -19.01
CA VAL A 17 11.41 -13.54 -19.97
C VAL A 17 10.77 -12.29 -20.54
N GLY A 18 11.24 -11.90 -21.73
CA GLY A 18 10.47 -11.04 -22.61
C GLY A 18 9.33 -11.82 -23.26
N ARG A 19 8.20 -11.15 -23.49
CA ARG A 19 7.31 -11.46 -24.61
C ARG A 19 6.66 -10.17 -25.11
N SER A 20 7.09 -9.75 -26.29
CA SER A 20 6.35 -8.88 -27.19
C SER A 20 5.28 -9.72 -27.91
N ALA A 21 4.05 -9.23 -28.00
CA ALA A 21 3.17 -9.49 -29.14
C ALA A 21 2.07 -8.42 -29.24
N ARG A 22 1.85 -7.98 -30.48
CA ARG A 22 1.00 -6.89 -30.95
C ARG A 22 -0.44 -7.37 -31.21
N ARG A 23 -1.27 -6.38 -31.57
CA ARG A 23 -2.55 -6.38 -32.35
C ARG A 23 -3.77 -6.09 -31.45
N GLY A 24 -4.72 -5.22 -31.81
CA GLY A 24 -4.97 -4.52 -33.07
C GLY A 24 -6.02 -3.41 -32.88
N ALA A 25 -6.09 -2.53 -33.87
CA ALA A 25 -6.98 -1.37 -33.94
C ALA A 25 -8.40 -1.72 -34.44
N ARG A 26 -9.32 -0.76 -34.24
CA ARG A 26 -10.66 -0.49 -34.85
C ARG A 26 -11.75 -0.41 -33.77
N ALA A 27 -12.74 0.48 -33.79
CA ALA A 27 -13.17 1.52 -34.73
C ALA A 27 -13.97 2.60 -33.98
N ARG A 28 -14.13 3.75 -34.62
CA ARG A 28 -15.02 4.85 -34.23
C ARG A 28 -16.48 4.48 -34.49
N ALA A 29 -17.40 4.96 -33.65
CA ALA A 29 -18.77 5.28 -34.05
C ALA A 29 -19.27 6.46 -33.21
N ALA A 30 -19.73 7.50 -33.90
CA ALA A 30 -20.33 8.71 -33.35
C ALA A 30 -21.80 8.79 -33.77
N GLY A 31 -22.61 9.43 -32.93
CA GLY A 31 -23.92 10.00 -33.26
C GLY A 31 -25.11 9.34 -32.55
N ASP A 32 -26.22 10.00 -32.28
CA ASP A 32 -26.56 11.41 -32.04
C ASP A 32 -28.03 11.38 -31.52
N ARG A 33 -28.34 12.24 -30.56
CA ARG A 33 -29.62 12.93 -30.29
C ARG A 33 -30.99 12.20 -30.13
N ARG A 34 -31.64 12.67 -29.04
CA ARG A 34 -33.10 12.87 -28.78
C ARG A 34 -33.87 11.59 -28.43
N SER A 35 -34.75 11.55 -27.44
CA SER A 35 -35.80 12.54 -27.15
C SER A 35 -36.31 12.45 -25.71
N ALA A 36 -36.78 13.58 -25.20
CA ALA A 36 -37.40 13.76 -23.90
C ALA A 36 -38.95 13.71 -24.00
N ARG A 37 -39.62 13.12 -22.99
CA ARG A 37 -40.91 13.51 -22.36
C ARG A 37 -41.41 12.31 -21.54
N LEU A 38 -41.39 12.37 -20.21
CA LEU A 38 -42.41 12.92 -19.29
C LEU A 38 -43.77 12.20 -19.36
N MET A 39 -44.15 11.51 -18.28
CA MET A 39 -45.29 11.88 -17.42
C MET A 39 -45.42 10.91 -16.22
N TRP A 40 -44.98 11.35 -15.03
CA TRP A 40 -45.57 10.95 -13.76
C TRP A 40 -46.41 12.13 -13.28
N ALA A 41 -47.68 11.90 -12.98
CA ALA A 41 -48.54 12.87 -12.32
C ALA A 41 -49.36 12.18 -11.24
N ALA A 42 -48.97 12.44 -9.98
CA ALA A 42 -49.75 12.43 -8.74
C ALA A 42 -48.75 12.91 -7.67
N GLY A 43 -48.91 13.97 -6.92
CA GLY A 43 -50.12 14.57 -6.35
C GLY A 43 -49.88 14.64 -4.83
N ALA A 44 -50.15 15.81 -4.23
CA ALA A 44 -50.22 16.12 -2.80
C ALA A 44 -49.04 16.90 -2.15
N CYS A 45 -49.29 18.21 -2.10
CA CYS A 45 -48.97 19.20 -1.08
C CYS A 45 -48.83 18.64 0.36
N CYS A 46 -47.78 19.00 1.11
CA CYS A 46 -47.82 20.07 2.13
C CYS A 46 -46.57 20.04 3.04
N SER A 47 -46.15 21.25 3.46
CA SER A 47 -45.38 21.57 4.69
C SER A 47 -43.84 21.61 4.65
N ARG A 48 -43.33 22.85 4.83
CA ARG A 48 -42.27 23.24 5.79
C ARG A 48 -40.92 22.53 5.74
N GLN A 49 -39.89 23.23 5.26
CA GLN A 49 -38.88 23.91 6.10
C GLN A 49 -37.76 24.46 5.22
N ALA A 50 -37.45 25.74 5.41
CA ALA A 50 -36.17 26.31 4.99
C ALA A 50 -35.09 25.70 5.90
N GLY A 51 -34.30 24.80 5.35
CA GLY A 51 -33.08 24.29 5.96
C GLY A 51 -31.90 24.90 5.22
N GLU A 52 -31.23 25.84 5.87
CA GLU A 52 -29.95 26.40 5.44
C GLU A 52 -28.98 25.25 5.15
N GLY A 53 -28.49 25.19 3.93
CA GLY A 53 -27.46 24.25 3.52
C GLY A 53 -26.14 24.58 4.22
N SER A 54 -26.01 24.09 5.44
CA SER A 54 -24.74 23.97 6.14
C SER A 54 -23.83 23.11 5.27
N ALA A 55 -22.90 23.75 4.57
CA ALA A 55 -21.78 23.07 3.94
C ALA A 55 -21.04 22.31 5.04
N THR A 56 -21.29 21.01 5.14
CA THR A 56 -20.48 20.10 5.93
C THR A 56 -19.10 20.11 5.32
N ARG A 57 -18.26 21.02 5.82
CA ARG A 57 -16.82 21.03 5.57
C ARG A 57 -16.33 19.66 6.02
N THR A 58 -16.10 18.75 5.07
CA THR A 58 -15.45 17.47 5.35
C THR A 58 -14.21 17.78 6.18
N PRO A 59 -14.05 17.19 7.39
CA PRO A 59 -12.90 17.47 8.20
C PRO A 59 -11.67 17.13 7.36
N VAL A 60 -10.83 18.13 7.12
CA VAL A 60 -9.51 17.92 6.53
C VAL A 60 -8.80 17.03 7.53
N LYS A 61 -8.73 15.73 7.24
CA LYS A 61 -8.09 14.76 8.11
C LYS A 61 -6.65 15.25 8.30
N THR A 62 -6.33 15.70 9.51
CA THR A 62 -4.99 16.14 9.90
C THR A 62 -4.09 14.91 9.95
N PHE A 63 -3.69 14.42 8.77
CA PHE A 63 -2.98 13.17 8.58
C PHE A 63 -1.47 13.35 8.64
N GLN A 64 -0.99 13.77 9.80
CA GLN A 64 0.40 13.53 10.17
C GLN A 64 0.36 13.05 11.62
N ALA A 65 0.29 11.72 11.79
CA ALA A 65 0.73 11.14 13.05
C ALA A 65 2.22 11.42 13.16
N TYR A 66 2.57 12.40 14.00
CA TYR A 66 3.96 12.69 14.34
C TYR A 66 4.40 11.70 15.41
N LEU A 67 5.42 10.91 15.10
CA LEU A 67 6.06 10.04 16.09
C LEU A 67 6.89 10.91 17.05
N PRO A 68 6.97 10.57 18.35
CA PRO A 68 7.71 11.37 19.32
C PRO A 68 9.18 11.56 18.89
N PRO A 69 9.76 12.76 19.03
CA PRO A 69 11.13 13.05 18.57
C PRO A 69 12.24 12.23 19.22
N ALA A 70 11.95 11.53 20.31
CA ALA A 70 12.93 10.78 21.10
C ALA A 70 13.36 9.44 20.47
N HIS A 71 12.65 8.97 19.44
CA HIS A 71 12.90 7.65 18.86
C HIS A 71 13.47 7.75 17.44
N ARG A 72 14.46 6.90 17.15
CA ARG A 72 14.96 6.66 15.80
C ARG A 72 13.78 6.37 14.88
N THR A 73 13.59 7.20 13.87
CA THR A 73 12.38 7.14 13.04
C THR A 73 12.73 6.89 11.59
N TYR A 74 11.82 6.22 10.89
CA TYR A 74 11.87 6.01 9.47
C TYR A 74 10.83 6.87 8.78
N SER A 75 11.24 7.59 7.73
CA SER A 75 10.39 8.53 7.01
C SER A 75 10.43 8.28 5.51
N CYS A 76 9.39 8.70 4.79
CA CYS A 76 9.32 8.58 3.34
C CYS A 76 10.38 9.45 2.67
N ILE A 77 11.09 8.91 1.67
CA ILE A 77 12.16 9.64 0.97
C ILE A 77 11.66 10.90 0.23
N HIS A 78 10.42 10.89 -0.28
CA HIS A 78 9.90 11.95 -1.15
C HIS A 78 9.25 13.11 -0.38
N CYS A 79 8.43 12.81 0.63
CA CYS A 79 7.67 13.83 1.36
C CYS A 79 8.04 13.94 2.85
N ARG A 80 9.00 13.13 3.32
CA ARG A 80 9.44 13.09 4.73
C ARG A 80 8.33 12.78 5.74
N ALA A 81 7.21 12.24 5.29
CA ALA A 81 6.19 11.72 6.19
C ALA A 81 6.76 10.57 7.03
N HIS A 82 6.58 10.60 8.34
CA HIS A 82 6.96 9.50 9.22
C HIS A 82 6.21 8.23 8.83
N LEU A 83 6.92 7.12 8.74
CA LEU A 83 6.37 5.82 8.36
C LEU A 83 6.37 4.86 9.56
N ALA A 84 7.48 4.74 10.28
CA ALA A 84 7.58 3.81 11.40
C ALA A 84 8.64 4.24 12.41
N SER A 85 8.45 3.85 13.67
CA SER A 85 9.50 3.93 14.69
C SER A 85 10.50 2.76 14.51
N HIS A 86 11.72 2.93 14.99
CA HIS A 86 12.68 1.84 15.11
C HIS A 86 12.21 0.73 16.04
N ASP A 87 11.42 1.06 17.06
CA ASP A 87 10.94 0.07 18.03
C ASP A 87 9.92 -0.90 17.43
N GLU A 88 9.27 -0.51 16.33
CA GLU A 88 8.36 -1.36 15.56
C GLU A 88 9.10 -2.27 14.56
N LEU A 89 10.43 -2.14 14.44
CA LEU A 89 11.23 -2.95 13.53
C LEU A 89 11.37 -4.38 14.04
N ILE A 90 10.90 -5.34 13.24
CA ILE A 90 11.00 -6.76 13.58
C ILE A 90 12.27 -7.38 12.98
N SER A 91 12.54 -7.12 11.70
CA SER A 91 13.71 -7.72 11.03
C SER A 91 14.20 -6.90 9.84
N LYS A 92 15.52 -6.95 9.64
CA LYS A 92 16.24 -6.32 8.53
C LYS A 92 16.61 -7.30 7.41
N SER A 93 16.26 -8.59 7.55
CA SER A 93 16.69 -9.67 6.66
C SER A 93 15.71 -9.95 5.51
N PHE A 94 14.94 -8.94 5.10
CA PHE A 94 13.98 -9.06 4.01
C PHE A 94 14.50 -8.42 2.72
N GLN A 95 13.95 -8.87 1.60
CA GLN A 95 14.27 -8.37 0.27
C GLN A 95 12.97 -8.09 -0.48
N GLY A 96 12.96 -7.00 -1.22
CA GLY A 96 11.93 -6.63 -2.17
C GLY A 96 12.49 -6.51 -3.58
N SER A 97 11.67 -5.96 -4.45
CA SER A 97 11.99 -5.82 -5.87
C SER A 97 13.14 -4.85 -6.13
N GLN A 98 13.28 -3.80 -5.32
CA GLN A 98 14.35 -2.81 -5.44
C GLN A 98 15.49 -3.02 -4.42
N GLY A 99 15.60 -4.21 -3.84
CA GLY A 99 16.72 -4.61 -2.99
C GLY A 99 16.32 -4.89 -1.55
N ARG A 100 17.05 -4.33 -0.58
CA ARG A 100 16.80 -4.64 0.84
C ARG A 100 15.49 -4.01 1.32
N ALA A 101 14.78 -4.73 2.17
CA ALA A 101 13.53 -4.29 2.77
C ALA A 101 13.48 -4.68 4.25
N TYR A 102 12.71 -3.94 5.04
CA TYR A 102 12.55 -4.16 6.48
C TYR A 102 11.12 -4.56 6.81
N LEU A 103 10.98 -5.47 7.77
CA LEU A 103 9.70 -5.91 8.32
C LEU A 103 9.38 -5.12 9.58
N PHE A 104 8.20 -4.50 9.60
CA PHE A 104 7.68 -3.71 10.70
C PHE A 104 6.39 -4.32 11.26
N ASN A 105 6.20 -4.15 12.55
CA ASN A 105 4.99 -4.53 13.25
C ASN A 105 3.84 -3.54 12.96
N SER A 106 4.12 -2.23 13.05
CA SER A 106 3.17 -1.16 12.77
C SER A 106 3.79 -0.07 11.89
N VAL A 107 2.98 0.55 11.03
CA VAL A 107 3.35 1.63 10.11
C VAL A 107 2.22 2.67 10.07
N VAL A 108 2.58 3.94 10.07
CA VAL A 108 1.66 5.09 10.03
C VAL A 108 1.77 5.85 8.71
N ASN A 109 0.75 6.67 8.40
CA ASN A 109 0.70 7.49 7.18
C ASN A 109 0.81 6.68 5.88
N VAL A 110 0.27 5.45 5.88
CA VAL A 110 0.21 4.56 4.73
C VAL A 110 -1.23 4.16 4.41
N GLY A 111 -1.55 4.12 3.11
CA GLY A 111 -2.75 3.46 2.62
C GLY A 111 -2.42 2.08 2.08
N CYS A 112 -3.41 1.18 2.12
CA CYS A 112 -3.32 -0.18 1.58
C CYS A 112 -4.18 -0.29 0.32
N GLY A 113 -3.63 -0.90 -0.72
CA GLY A 113 -4.36 -1.29 -1.92
C GLY A 113 -5.18 -2.56 -1.70
N PRO A 114 -5.80 -3.11 -2.77
CA PRO A 114 -6.49 -4.39 -2.70
C PRO A 114 -5.48 -5.52 -2.39
N ALA A 115 -5.96 -6.54 -1.67
CA ALA A 115 -5.17 -7.73 -1.41
C ALA A 115 -5.10 -8.61 -2.66
N GLU A 116 -3.89 -9.05 -3.01
CA GLU A 116 -3.60 -9.92 -4.14
C GLU A 116 -2.76 -11.12 -3.68
N GLU A 117 -3.05 -12.29 -4.24
CA GLU A 117 -2.26 -13.49 -3.97
C GLU A 117 -0.98 -13.50 -4.80
N ARG A 118 0.17 -13.68 -4.14
CA ARG A 118 1.49 -13.69 -4.75
C ARG A 118 2.33 -14.83 -4.19
N VAL A 119 3.05 -15.53 -5.06
CA VAL A 119 4.04 -16.54 -4.65
C VAL A 119 5.35 -15.81 -4.37
N LEU A 120 5.76 -15.85 -3.10
CA LEU A 120 7.02 -15.31 -2.63
C LEU A 120 8.00 -16.44 -2.34
N LEU A 121 9.24 -16.10 -1.97
CA LEU A 121 10.27 -17.09 -1.65
C LEU A 121 9.83 -18.10 -0.57
N THR A 122 9.02 -17.66 0.38
CA THR A 122 8.53 -18.47 1.49
C THR A 122 7.14 -19.08 1.24
N GLY A 123 6.69 -19.15 -0.02
CA GLY A 123 5.40 -19.73 -0.41
C GLY A 123 4.32 -18.71 -0.79
N LEU A 124 3.07 -19.19 -0.89
CA LEU A 124 1.91 -18.38 -1.28
C LEU A 124 1.46 -17.46 -0.13
N HIS A 125 1.25 -16.18 -0.45
CA HIS A 125 0.77 -15.16 0.49
C HIS A 125 -0.29 -14.27 -0.19
N ALA A 126 -1.30 -13.83 0.55
CA ALA A 126 -2.12 -12.69 0.17
C ALA A 126 -1.47 -11.42 0.73
N VAL A 127 -1.12 -10.49 -0.16
CA VAL A 127 -0.43 -9.25 0.19
C VAL A 127 -1.14 -8.04 -0.42
N ALA A 128 -1.13 -6.92 0.29
CA ALA A 128 -1.68 -5.66 -0.19
C ALA A 128 -0.55 -4.65 -0.39
N ASP A 129 -0.48 -4.00 -1.55
CA ASP A 129 0.52 -2.97 -1.78
C ASP A 129 0.25 -1.76 -0.86
N ILE A 130 1.32 -1.21 -0.29
CA ILE A 130 1.22 -0.02 0.56
C ILE A 130 1.82 1.20 -0.13
N TYR A 131 1.15 2.33 0.05
CA TYR A 131 1.56 3.61 -0.52
C TYR A 131 1.58 4.68 0.57
N CYS A 132 2.50 5.64 0.43
CA CYS A 132 2.52 6.80 1.31
C CYS A 132 1.22 7.59 1.14
N GLU A 133 0.53 7.89 2.24
CA GLU A 133 -0.73 8.62 2.15
C GLU A 133 -0.54 10.07 1.67
N CYS A 134 0.63 10.67 1.94
CA CYS A 134 0.96 12.03 1.55
C CYS A 134 1.36 12.18 0.07
N CYS A 135 2.30 11.38 -0.43
CA CYS A 135 2.84 11.53 -1.79
C CYS A 135 2.41 10.41 -2.76
N LYS A 136 1.63 9.43 -2.29
CA LYS A 136 1.13 8.27 -3.06
C LYS A 136 2.22 7.40 -3.68
N THR A 137 3.48 7.58 -3.29
CA THR A 137 4.57 6.69 -3.71
C THR A 137 4.39 5.31 -3.09
N MET A 138 4.59 4.25 -3.89
CA MET A 138 4.60 2.87 -3.43
C MET A 138 5.79 2.64 -2.50
N LEU A 139 5.55 2.09 -1.31
CA LEU A 139 6.59 1.90 -0.29
C LEU A 139 6.99 0.43 -0.14
N GLY A 140 6.06 -0.49 -0.43
CA GLY A 140 6.21 -1.93 -0.25
C GLY A 140 4.85 -2.61 -0.17
N TRP A 141 4.70 -3.60 0.73
CA TRP A 141 3.45 -4.34 0.89
C TRP A 141 3.18 -4.76 2.34
N LYS A 142 1.92 -5.03 2.66
CA LYS A 142 1.46 -5.64 3.92
C LYS A 142 1.07 -7.09 3.67
N TYR A 143 1.40 -7.97 4.61
CA TYR A 143 0.89 -9.35 4.58
C TYR A 143 -0.54 -9.38 5.16
N GLU A 144 -1.52 -9.72 4.33
CA GLU A 144 -2.89 -9.93 4.80
C GLU A 144 -3.09 -11.37 5.27
N TYR A 145 -2.53 -12.33 4.54
CA TYR A 145 -2.65 -13.74 4.88
C TYR A 145 -1.43 -14.55 4.41
N ALA A 146 -1.02 -15.53 5.21
CA ALA A 146 -0.02 -16.52 4.86
C ALA A 146 -0.64 -17.93 4.89
N PHE A 147 -0.49 -18.71 3.83
CA PHE A 147 -1.13 -20.03 3.76
C PHE A 147 -0.37 -21.09 4.55
N GLU A 148 0.92 -20.89 4.79
CA GLU A 148 1.74 -21.80 5.57
C GLU A 148 1.81 -21.37 7.04
N SER A 149 1.60 -22.32 7.97
CA SER A 149 1.63 -22.07 9.41
C SER A 149 2.95 -21.46 9.89
N SER A 150 4.07 -21.89 9.30
CA SER A 150 5.42 -21.39 9.59
C SER A 150 5.59 -19.90 9.26
N GLN A 151 4.72 -19.35 8.40
CA GLN A 151 4.77 -17.96 7.94
C GLN A 151 3.68 -17.07 8.57
N LYS A 152 2.79 -17.62 9.41
CA LYS A 152 1.70 -16.88 10.07
C LYS A 152 2.16 -15.70 10.89
N TYR A 153 3.38 -15.76 11.43
CA TYR A 153 3.96 -14.63 12.14
C TYR A 153 4.06 -13.37 11.27
N LYS A 154 3.99 -13.44 9.93
CA LYS A 154 4.05 -12.28 9.03
C LYS A 154 2.72 -11.55 8.90
N GLU A 155 1.60 -12.20 9.19
CA GLU A 155 0.26 -11.63 8.98
C GLU A 155 0.09 -10.32 9.77
N GLY A 156 -0.52 -9.33 9.12
CA GLY A 156 -0.71 -7.98 9.66
C GLY A 156 0.53 -7.09 9.60
N LYS A 157 1.71 -7.62 9.24
CA LYS A 157 2.98 -6.88 9.24
C LYS A 157 3.30 -6.26 7.90
N PHE A 158 4.19 -5.27 7.93
CA PHE A 158 4.49 -4.40 6.81
C PHE A 158 5.93 -4.56 6.35
N ILE A 159 6.12 -4.64 5.03
CA ILE A 159 7.41 -4.54 4.39
C ILE A 159 7.55 -3.16 3.76
N ILE A 160 8.63 -2.46 4.08
CA ILE A 160 9.01 -1.21 3.42
C ILE A 160 10.41 -1.39 2.81
N GLU A 161 10.53 -1.09 1.53
CA GLU A 161 11.81 -1.14 0.82
C GLU A 161 12.68 0.07 1.19
N LEU A 162 13.99 -0.15 1.37
CA LEU A 162 14.92 0.90 1.77
C LEU A 162 15.07 2.00 0.71
N ALA A 163 14.77 1.69 -0.56
CA ALA A 163 14.77 2.67 -1.64
C ALA A 163 13.75 3.81 -1.43
N HIS A 164 12.70 3.56 -0.65
CA HIS A 164 11.61 4.51 -0.43
C HIS A 164 11.59 5.13 0.98
N MET A 165 12.62 4.85 1.78
CA MET A 165 12.65 5.18 3.20
C MET A 165 14.01 5.75 3.62
N VAL A 166 13.97 6.80 4.42
CA VAL A 166 15.14 7.45 5.04
C VAL A 166 15.11 7.24 6.55
N LYS A 167 16.29 7.14 7.14
CA LYS A 167 16.49 7.09 8.59
C LYS A 167 16.68 8.51 9.11
N GLU A 168 15.81 8.96 9.99
CA GLU A 168 15.88 10.29 10.61
C GLU A 168 16.25 10.15 12.09
N ASN A 169 17.17 11.03 12.52
CA ASN A 169 17.61 11.33 13.89
C ASN A 169 18.14 10.15 14.75
N GLY A 170 19.25 10.38 15.48
CA GLY A 170 19.69 9.52 16.59
C GLY A 170 20.23 8.15 16.21
N TRP A 171 20.87 8.02 15.04
CA TRP A 171 21.47 6.76 14.56
C TRP A 171 22.96 6.60 14.89
N ASP A 172 23.53 7.54 15.64
CA ASP A 172 24.93 7.53 16.13
C ASP A 172 25.13 6.54 17.29
#